data_AF-A0A6I2F930-F1
#
_entry.id   AF-A0A6I2F930-F1
#
_cell.length_a   1.000
_cell.length_b   1.000
_cell.length_c   1.000
_cell.angle_alpha   90.00
_cell.angle_beta   90.00
_cell.angle_gamma   90.00
#
_symmetry.space_group_name_H-M   'P 1'
#
loop_
_entity.id
_entity.type
_entity.pdbx_description
1 polymer ?
#
loop_
_entity_poly.entity_id
_entity_poly.type
_entity_poly.pdbx_seq_one_letter_code
_entity_poly.pdbx_strand_id
1 'polypeptide(L)'
;MESLIDVAVGHGADGVLLTCSLYGAVAAQRRGAVPVLAPDDAVFDDGIRSGARHLLLIASFEEALRDSVHRLREAADESGRSIRVSGVTAAGAKASATAGDLAALVDDLAAAVGSSAADPDAVVLAQYSLAPARKQLEQRLGRPVFAGPVSAAATLYRDIVRPESSPTLGVIADDYTGAIDVADALRAAGLRTLLLLGLEDPPTQLPECDAIVVALKTRSVPASEAVDCSLMTAAYLLHHGADQIYFKYCSTFDSTPAGNIGPVLDALSDRLEAGVVLTTPSSPRHGRTVDAGRLYVDGVLLEESHMARHPLNPMTDSLVPRLLAAQSRLPVHAIPLQTVRAGVDAVRAQIERLPRDEHALVVADATTDDDLATLAEAQSTSALIAGAAGLAFALGMQRTSRFTGAQGGGTFDGRACEHAAVFAGSCSASTLRQVARFREQGFPAFQLAAAPGMTADRMTGDALRWYASLPERSTPLFFSSVDSEELERVHEQFGAARVSELFEQSMARIAAGLRDRGVDRFVVAGGETSGAVVRGLGIAGGIVGERVDEGVAWLYATGPRPLALLLKSGNFGAPDLFVRATDPGRAWGAR
;
A
#
# COMPACT_ATOMS: atom_id res chain seq x y z
N MET A 1 -24.26 24.43 -23.40
CA MET A 1 -23.54 23.43 -22.59
C MET A 1 -22.96 22.33 -23.46
N GLU A 2 -23.75 21.69 -24.33
CA GLU A 2 -23.28 20.64 -25.24
C GLU A 2 -22.02 21.02 -26.04
N SER A 3 -22.00 22.21 -26.66
CA SER A 3 -20.82 22.66 -27.40
C SER A 3 -19.55 22.81 -26.55
N LEU A 4 -19.67 23.09 -25.24
CA LEU A 4 -18.52 23.15 -24.34
C LEU A 4 -18.00 21.75 -23.99
N ILE A 5 -18.92 20.79 -23.84
CA ILE A 5 -18.58 19.38 -23.64
C ILE A 5 -17.88 18.85 -24.90
N ASP A 6 -18.38 19.18 -26.09
CA ASP A 6 -17.76 18.78 -27.37
C ASP A 6 -16.35 19.34 -27.53
N VAL A 7 -16.12 20.59 -27.11
CA VAL A 7 -14.76 21.18 -27.11
C VAL A 7 -13.83 20.44 -26.16
N ALA A 8 -14.29 20.11 -24.95
CA ALA A 8 -13.48 19.37 -23.98
C ALA A 8 -13.12 17.96 -24.50
N VAL A 9 -14.11 17.22 -25.01
CA VAL A 9 -13.92 15.89 -25.60
C VAL A 9 -13.04 15.95 -26.85
N GLY A 10 -13.28 16.92 -27.74
CA GLY A 10 -12.51 17.12 -28.97
C GLY A 10 -11.04 17.48 -28.75
N HIS A 11 -10.69 17.96 -27.56
CA HIS A 11 -9.31 18.23 -27.13
C HIS A 11 -8.73 17.16 -26.19
N GLY A 12 -9.35 15.97 -26.15
CA GLY A 12 -8.78 14.79 -25.50
C GLY A 12 -9.12 14.66 -24.01
N ALA A 13 -10.22 15.24 -23.54
CA ALA A 13 -10.69 14.95 -22.19
C ALA A 13 -11.18 13.49 -22.08
N ASP A 14 -10.64 12.75 -21.11
CA ASP A 14 -11.04 11.37 -20.83
C ASP A 14 -12.38 11.27 -20.09
N GLY A 15 -12.85 12.39 -19.49
CA GLY A 15 -14.16 12.54 -18.87
C GLY A 15 -14.50 14.01 -18.65
N VAL A 16 -15.80 14.32 -18.54
CA VAL A 16 -16.28 15.71 -18.35
C VAL A 16 -17.19 15.78 -17.12
N LEU A 17 -16.81 16.60 -16.14
CA LEU A 17 -17.62 16.86 -14.96
C LEU A 17 -18.33 18.20 -15.06
N LEU A 18 -19.65 18.22 -14.95
CA LEU A 18 -20.43 19.44 -14.84
C LEU A 18 -20.53 19.86 -13.36
N THR A 19 -20.28 21.12 -13.04
CA THR A 19 -20.26 21.62 -11.65
C THR A 19 -21.56 22.29 -11.22
N CYS A 20 -22.45 22.59 -12.17
CA CYS A 20 -23.74 23.21 -11.90
C CYS A 20 -24.87 22.19 -12.11
N SER A 21 -25.62 21.95 -11.03
CA SER A 21 -26.76 21.04 -10.96
C SER A 21 -27.84 21.27 -12.03
N LEU A 22 -28.02 22.52 -12.46
CA LEU A 22 -28.98 22.91 -13.50
C LEU A 22 -28.71 22.24 -14.86
N TYR A 23 -27.51 21.71 -15.09
CA TYR A 23 -27.16 21.00 -16.33
C TYR A 23 -27.19 19.49 -16.20
N GLY A 24 -27.71 18.92 -15.10
CA GLY A 24 -27.77 17.48 -14.89
C GLY A 24 -28.48 16.72 -16.03
N ALA A 25 -29.57 17.28 -16.55
CA ALA A 25 -30.29 16.71 -17.70
C ALA A 25 -29.43 16.61 -18.97
N VAL A 26 -28.47 17.52 -19.16
CA VAL A 26 -27.54 17.51 -20.30
C VAL A 26 -26.53 16.38 -20.18
N ALA A 27 -26.04 16.10 -18.96
CA ALA A 27 -25.19 14.94 -18.70
C ALA A 27 -25.97 13.62 -18.94
N ALA A 28 -27.18 13.51 -18.39
CA ALA A 28 -28.01 12.30 -18.50
C ALA A 28 -28.41 11.93 -19.94
N GLN A 29 -28.55 12.92 -20.83
CA GLN A 29 -28.92 12.69 -22.23
C GLN A 29 -27.74 12.31 -23.13
N ARG A 30 -26.51 12.47 -22.66
CA ARG A 30 -25.31 12.23 -23.46
C ARG A 30 -24.88 10.78 -23.37
N ARG A 31 -24.78 10.13 -24.53
CA ARG A 31 -24.25 8.77 -24.68
C ARG A 31 -22.99 8.82 -25.55
N GLY A 32 -21.89 8.28 -25.07
CA GLY A 32 -20.59 8.30 -25.76
C GLY A 32 -19.51 7.56 -25.00
N ALA A 33 -18.31 7.45 -25.60
CA ALA A 33 -17.16 6.77 -25.01
C ALA A 33 -16.51 7.54 -23.84
N VAL A 34 -16.66 8.87 -23.83
CA VAL A 34 -16.17 9.74 -22.75
C VAL A 34 -17.30 9.98 -21.74
N PRO A 35 -17.16 9.56 -20.47
CA PRO A 35 -18.18 9.77 -19.45
C PRO A 35 -18.41 11.26 -19.18
N VAL A 36 -19.69 11.64 -19.05
CA VAL A 36 -20.11 13.00 -18.69
C VAL A 36 -21.01 12.91 -17.47
N LEU A 37 -20.59 13.50 -16.34
CA LEU A 37 -21.30 13.39 -15.08
C LEU A 37 -21.82 14.72 -14.56
N ALA A 38 -22.97 14.65 -13.91
CA ALA A 38 -23.55 15.72 -13.11
C ALA A 38 -23.06 15.63 -11.65
N PRO A 39 -23.08 16.74 -10.91
CA PRO A 39 -22.53 16.79 -9.57
C PRO A 39 -23.43 16.15 -8.50
N ASP A 40 -24.72 16.03 -8.77
CA ASP A 40 -25.74 15.71 -7.77
C ASP A 40 -25.96 14.20 -7.62
N ASP A 41 -26.02 13.48 -8.73
CA ASP A 41 -26.31 12.03 -8.73
C ASP A 41 -25.26 11.28 -7.90
N ALA A 42 -23.98 11.64 -8.06
CA ALA A 42 -22.88 11.02 -7.33
C ALA A 42 -22.95 11.25 -5.80
N VAL A 43 -23.36 12.45 -5.36
CA VAL A 43 -23.46 12.74 -3.91
C VAL A 43 -24.72 12.13 -3.31
N PHE A 44 -25.79 11.97 -4.10
CA PHE A 44 -26.98 11.23 -3.68
C PHE A 44 -26.65 9.75 -3.52
N ASP A 45 -25.93 9.14 -4.47
CA ASP A 45 -25.45 7.76 -4.38
C ASP A 45 -24.56 7.53 -3.15
N ASP A 46 -23.63 8.44 -2.86
CA ASP A 46 -22.77 8.34 -1.66
C ASP A 46 -23.59 8.44 -0.37
N GLY A 47 -24.56 9.37 -0.32
CA GLY A 47 -25.50 9.49 0.78
C GLY A 47 -26.34 8.23 0.99
N ILE A 48 -26.89 7.66 -0.09
CA ILE A 48 -27.71 6.45 -0.06
C ILE A 48 -26.89 5.23 0.33
N ARG A 49 -25.66 5.10 -0.16
CA ARG A 49 -24.77 3.96 0.14
C ARG A 49 -24.22 3.97 1.56
N SER A 50 -24.12 5.15 2.19
CA SER A 50 -23.59 5.32 3.55
C SER A 50 -24.27 4.46 4.65
N GLY A 51 -25.45 3.90 4.38
CA GLY A 51 -26.22 3.15 5.37
C GLY A 51 -27.07 4.01 6.30
N ALA A 52 -27.06 5.33 6.12
CA ALA A 52 -27.93 6.25 6.82
C ALA A 52 -29.42 5.90 6.62
N ARG A 53 -30.19 5.85 7.71
CA ARG A 53 -31.65 5.71 7.67
C ARG A 53 -32.33 7.06 7.52
N HIS A 54 -31.66 8.14 7.90
CA HIS A 54 -32.12 9.51 7.73
C HIS A 54 -31.04 10.42 7.16
N LEU A 55 -31.27 10.91 5.94
CA LEU A 55 -30.45 11.92 5.26
C LEU A 55 -31.06 13.31 5.41
N LEU A 56 -30.25 14.27 5.88
CA LEU A 56 -30.58 15.70 5.87
C LEU A 56 -29.84 16.40 4.73
N LEU A 57 -30.60 16.93 3.78
CA LEU A 57 -30.06 17.76 2.72
C LEU A 57 -30.08 19.24 3.12
N ILE A 58 -28.94 19.92 2.98
CA ILE A 58 -28.81 21.35 3.27
C ILE A 58 -28.62 22.13 1.97
N ALA A 59 -29.38 23.20 1.82
CA ALA A 59 -29.22 24.15 0.73
C ALA A 59 -29.10 25.59 1.24
N SER A 60 -28.48 26.47 0.46
CA SER A 60 -28.32 27.89 0.79
C SER A 60 -29.53 28.78 0.48
N PHE A 61 -30.56 28.26 -0.20
CA PHE A 61 -31.82 28.93 -0.47
C PHE A 61 -32.93 27.91 -0.79
N GLU A 62 -34.18 28.35 -0.64
CA GLU A 62 -35.36 27.50 -0.57
C GLU A 62 -35.69 26.80 -1.90
N GLU A 63 -35.53 27.49 -3.04
CA GLU A 63 -35.83 26.90 -4.35
C GLU A 63 -34.91 25.73 -4.68
N ALA A 64 -33.61 25.86 -4.41
CA ALA A 64 -32.65 24.76 -4.59
C ALA A 64 -32.86 23.62 -3.58
N LEU A 65 -33.34 23.95 -2.38
CA LEU A 65 -33.69 22.94 -1.38
C LEU A 65 -34.77 22.01 -1.91
N ARG A 66 -35.88 22.58 -2.39
CA ARG A 66 -37.04 21.80 -2.85
C ARG A 66 -36.69 20.87 -4.00
N ASP A 67 -35.95 21.38 -4.99
CA ASP A 67 -35.48 20.61 -6.13
C ASP A 67 -34.58 19.44 -5.69
N SER A 68 -33.57 19.72 -4.87
CA SER A 68 -32.57 18.70 -4.49
C SER A 68 -33.16 17.65 -3.54
N VAL A 69 -34.07 18.04 -2.64
CA VAL A 69 -34.82 17.09 -1.79
C VAL A 69 -35.70 16.18 -2.63
N HIS A 70 -36.36 16.70 -3.67
CA HIS A 70 -37.19 15.89 -4.57
C HIS A 70 -36.34 14.82 -5.26
N ARG A 71 -35.23 15.21 -5.89
CA ARG A 71 -34.35 14.29 -6.60
C ARG A 71 -33.68 13.26 -5.68
N LEU A 72 -33.25 13.67 -4.48
CA LEU A 72 -32.70 12.74 -3.50
C LEU A 72 -33.75 11.74 -2.99
N ARG A 73 -35.03 12.14 -2.90
CA ARG A 73 -36.12 11.21 -2.56
C ARG A 73 -36.36 10.21 -3.68
N GLU A 74 -36.42 10.66 -4.93
CA GLU A 74 -36.55 9.76 -6.08
C GLU A 74 -35.40 8.75 -6.12
N ALA A 75 -34.16 9.21 -5.99
CA ALA A 75 -32.98 8.33 -5.94
C ALA A 75 -33.03 7.35 -4.75
N ALA A 76 -33.47 7.81 -3.58
CA ALA A 76 -33.64 6.95 -2.40
C ALA A 76 -34.72 5.88 -2.61
N ASP A 77 -35.87 6.26 -3.19
CA ASP A 77 -36.97 5.33 -3.49
C ASP A 77 -36.56 4.29 -4.53
N GLU A 78 -35.82 4.70 -5.57
CA GLU A 78 -35.27 3.81 -6.60
C GLU A 78 -34.22 2.83 -6.06
N SER A 79 -33.51 3.20 -4.99
CA SER A 79 -32.52 2.32 -4.35
C SER A 79 -33.12 1.09 -3.65
N GLY A 80 -34.44 1.07 -3.43
CA GLY A 80 -35.14 0.02 -2.68
C GLY A 80 -34.85 0.01 -1.17
N ARG A 81 -34.12 1.01 -0.64
CA ARG A 81 -33.83 1.16 0.79
C ARG A 81 -34.86 2.09 1.44
N SER A 82 -35.28 1.77 2.66
CA SER A 82 -36.16 2.64 3.45
C SER A 82 -35.38 3.81 4.06
N ILE A 83 -35.11 4.86 3.28
CA ILE A 83 -34.36 6.06 3.70
C ILE A 83 -35.31 7.25 3.86
N ARG A 84 -35.29 7.89 5.03
CA ARG A 84 -35.99 9.16 5.25
C ARG A 84 -35.13 10.30 4.70
N VAL A 85 -35.72 11.18 3.89
CA VAL A 85 -35.05 12.39 3.37
C VAL A 85 -35.77 13.65 3.86
N SER A 86 -35.02 14.53 4.54
CA SER A 86 -35.47 15.87 4.97
C SER A 86 -34.57 16.97 4.42
N GLY A 87 -35.06 18.21 4.40
CA GLY A 87 -34.30 19.37 3.93
C GLY A 87 -34.31 20.52 4.93
N VAL A 88 -33.22 21.29 4.96
CA VAL A 88 -33.14 22.57 5.69
C VAL A 88 -32.39 23.64 4.88
N THR A 89 -32.85 24.88 4.99
CA THR A 89 -32.20 26.04 4.36
C THR A 89 -31.25 26.71 5.35
N ALA A 90 -29.99 26.91 4.97
CA ALA A 90 -29.00 27.65 5.74
C ALA A 90 -28.95 29.11 5.28
N ALA A 91 -29.72 29.98 5.95
CA ALA A 91 -29.96 31.36 5.52
C ALA A 91 -28.70 32.25 5.40
N GLY A 92 -27.64 31.98 6.18
CA GLY A 92 -26.35 32.69 6.10
C GLY A 92 -25.36 32.10 5.08
N ALA A 93 -25.52 30.82 4.73
CA ALA A 93 -24.51 30.06 4.00
C ALA A 93 -24.21 30.63 2.61
N LYS A 94 -25.19 31.25 1.93
CA LYS A 94 -24.97 31.90 0.63
C LYS A 94 -23.99 33.08 0.75
N ALA A 95 -24.17 33.92 1.77
CA ALA A 95 -23.33 35.10 1.98
C ALA A 95 -21.91 34.66 2.36
N SER A 96 -21.80 33.74 3.32
CA SER A 96 -20.52 33.20 3.79
C SER A 96 -19.74 32.49 2.68
N ALA A 97 -20.41 31.66 1.86
CA ALA A 97 -19.78 31.03 0.70
C ALA A 97 -19.34 32.04 -0.37
N THR A 98 -20.12 33.09 -0.62
CA THR A 98 -19.77 34.16 -1.59
C THR A 98 -18.58 34.98 -1.11
N ALA A 99 -18.48 35.22 0.21
CA ALA A 99 -17.37 35.93 0.82
C ALA A 99 -16.09 35.09 0.95
N GLY A 100 -16.17 33.78 0.73
CA GLY A 100 -15.06 32.86 0.97
C GLY A 100 -14.73 32.66 2.46
N ASP A 101 -15.64 33.05 3.36
CA ASP A 101 -15.48 32.87 4.80
C ASP A 101 -15.91 31.47 5.22
N LEU A 102 -14.93 30.57 5.29
CA LEU A 102 -15.16 29.17 5.61
C LEU A 102 -15.67 28.96 7.05
N ALA A 103 -15.17 29.75 8.01
CA ALA A 103 -15.56 29.60 9.40
C ALA A 103 -17.04 29.97 9.58
N ALA A 104 -17.44 31.13 9.03
CA ALA A 104 -18.83 31.56 9.03
C ALA A 104 -19.74 30.57 8.27
N LEU A 105 -19.26 30.01 7.15
CA LEU A 105 -20.01 29.01 6.40
C LEU A 105 -20.27 27.74 7.22
N VAL A 106 -19.27 27.26 7.96
CA VAL A 106 -19.42 26.09 8.84
C VAL A 106 -20.38 26.38 9.99
N ASP A 107 -20.32 27.58 10.58
CA ASP A 107 -21.25 28.03 11.61
C ASP A 107 -22.70 28.07 11.09
N ASP A 108 -22.93 28.67 9.92
CA ASP A 108 -24.25 28.75 9.30
C ASP A 108 -24.84 27.37 9.01
N LEU A 109 -24.03 26.44 8.49
CA LEU A 109 -24.46 25.09 8.18
C LEU A 109 -24.73 24.28 9.47
N ALA A 110 -23.87 24.39 10.48
CA ALA A 110 -24.06 23.71 11.76
C ALA A 110 -25.32 24.21 12.49
N ALA A 111 -25.58 25.52 12.46
CA ALA A 111 -26.81 26.11 12.98
C ALA A 111 -28.06 25.60 12.24
N ALA A 112 -27.99 25.47 10.90
CA ALA A 112 -29.07 24.90 10.11
C ALA A 112 -29.35 23.42 10.49
N VAL A 113 -28.31 22.60 10.71
CA VAL A 113 -28.49 21.23 11.21
C VAL A 113 -29.13 21.23 12.59
N GLY A 114 -28.64 22.05 13.52
CA GLY A 114 -29.14 22.11 14.90
C GLY A 114 -30.58 22.61 15.05
N SER A 115 -31.08 23.35 14.05
CA SER A 115 -32.47 23.83 13.98
C SER A 115 -33.42 22.87 13.25
N SER A 116 -32.89 21.81 12.66
CA SER A 116 -33.71 20.76 12.04
C SER A 116 -34.49 19.99 13.11
N ALA A 117 -35.78 19.73 12.85
CA ALA A 117 -36.67 19.06 13.80
C ALA A 117 -36.36 17.56 14.02
N ALA A 118 -35.39 17.00 13.30
CA ALA A 118 -35.02 15.59 13.37
C ALA A 118 -33.49 15.46 13.35
N ASP A 119 -32.97 14.45 14.05
CA ASP A 119 -31.54 14.15 14.17
C ASP A 119 -31.10 13.23 13.02
N PRO A 120 -30.41 13.72 11.98
CA PRO A 120 -30.04 12.89 10.83
C PRO A 120 -28.83 12.01 11.09
N ASP A 121 -28.79 10.83 10.48
CA ASP A 121 -27.61 9.95 10.52
C ASP A 121 -26.46 10.53 9.66
N ALA A 122 -26.79 11.22 8.57
CA ALA A 122 -25.82 11.89 7.71
C ALA A 122 -26.37 13.13 7.01
N VAL A 123 -25.47 13.99 6.54
CA VAL A 123 -25.78 15.27 5.90
C VAL A 123 -25.30 15.29 4.45
N VAL A 124 -26.14 15.82 3.55
CA VAL A 124 -25.83 16.02 2.13
C VAL A 124 -25.83 17.51 1.82
N LEU A 125 -24.72 18.04 1.32
CA LEU A 125 -24.61 19.43 0.87
C LEU A 125 -25.01 19.55 -0.59
N ALA A 126 -26.10 20.27 -0.88
CA ALA A 126 -26.70 20.31 -2.20
C ALA A 126 -25.90 21.12 -3.22
N GLN A 127 -25.41 22.32 -2.84
CA GLN A 127 -24.68 23.17 -3.78
C GLN A 127 -23.16 23.03 -3.66
N TYR A 128 -22.48 23.07 -4.81
CA TYR A 128 -21.02 23.08 -4.93
C TYR A 128 -20.35 24.14 -4.03
N SER A 129 -20.97 25.32 -3.89
CA SER A 129 -20.45 26.41 -3.06
C SER A 129 -20.38 26.09 -1.56
N LEU A 130 -21.11 25.06 -1.11
CA LEU A 130 -21.10 24.61 0.29
C LEU A 130 -20.00 23.57 0.56
N ALA A 131 -19.50 22.91 -0.48
CA ALA A 131 -18.55 21.80 -0.37
C ALA A 131 -17.26 22.12 0.42
N PRO A 132 -16.69 23.34 0.39
CA PRO A 132 -15.50 23.64 1.20
C PRO A 132 -15.68 23.40 2.71
N ALA A 133 -16.92 23.53 3.21
CA ALA A 133 -17.24 23.32 4.62
C ALA A 133 -17.32 21.85 5.04
N ARG A 134 -17.36 20.90 4.09
CA ARG A 134 -17.63 19.47 4.32
C ARG A 134 -16.83 18.88 5.49
N LYS A 135 -15.50 18.98 5.43
CA LYS A 135 -14.60 18.33 6.41
C LYS A 135 -14.74 18.92 7.82
N GLN A 136 -14.83 20.24 7.93
CA GLN A 136 -14.96 20.93 9.23
C GLN A 136 -16.35 20.74 9.83
N LEU A 137 -17.38 20.70 8.99
CA LEU A 137 -18.75 20.41 9.41
C LEU A 137 -18.88 18.96 9.90
N GLU A 138 -18.31 17.99 9.19
CA GLU A 138 -18.26 16.57 9.59
C GLU A 138 -17.62 16.38 10.96
N GLN A 139 -16.45 17.00 11.19
CA GLN A 139 -15.78 16.99 12.48
C GLN A 139 -16.62 17.60 13.60
N ARG A 140 -17.34 18.69 13.31
CA ARG A 140 -18.18 19.37 14.30
C ARG A 140 -19.45 18.61 14.64
N LEU A 141 -20.07 17.96 13.65
CA LEU A 141 -21.31 17.22 13.83
C LEU A 141 -21.12 15.79 14.32
N GLY A 142 -19.89 15.25 14.22
CA GLY A 142 -19.56 13.88 14.59
C GLY A 142 -20.29 12.83 13.74
N ARG A 143 -20.68 13.19 12.50
CA ARG A 143 -21.45 12.34 11.58
C ARG A 143 -21.08 12.62 10.12
N PRO A 144 -21.29 11.66 9.21
CA PRO A 144 -20.87 11.80 7.82
C PRO A 144 -21.47 13.02 7.10
N VAL A 145 -20.65 13.73 6.33
CA VAL A 145 -21.08 14.84 5.47
C VAL A 145 -20.60 14.63 4.03
N PHE A 146 -21.56 14.56 3.11
CA PHE A 146 -21.34 14.34 1.68
C PHE A 146 -21.44 15.66 0.89
N ALA A 147 -20.62 15.81 -0.14
CA ALA A 147 -20.64 16.97 -1.03
C ALA A 147 -20.40 16.58 -2.49
N GLY A 148 -21.12 17.25 -3.39
CA GLY A 148 -21.08 17.05 -4.85
C GLY A 148 -19.68 16.91 -5.46
N PRO A 149 -18.73 17.83 -5.22
CA PRO A 149 -17.45 17.81 -5.95
C PRO A 149 -16.61 16.56 -5.72
N VAL A 150 -16.55 16.10 -4.47
CA VAL A 150 -15.73 14.94 -4.10
C VAL A 150 -16.36 13.67 -4.67
N SER A 151 -17.66 13.52 -4.48
CA SER A 151 -18.44 12.35 -4.92
C SER A 151 -18.41 12.22 -6.45
N ALA A 152 -18.60 13.34 -7.16
CA ALA A 152 -18.66 13.36 -8.61
C ALA A 152 -17.28 13.21 -9.26
N ALA A 153 -16.21 13.77 -8.68
CA ALA A 153 -14.84 13.50 -9.12
C ALA A 153 -14.47 12.02 -8.92
N ALA A 154 -14.82 11.42 -7.77
CA ALA A 154 -14.59 10.01 -7.50
C ALA A 154 -15.36 9.09 -8.46
N THR A 155 -16.59 9.46 -8.84
CA THR A 155 -17.40 8.71 -9.80
C THR A 155 -16.85 8.84 -11.22
N LEU A 156 -16.52 10.06 -11.66
CA LEU A 156 -15.94 10.27 -12.98
C LEU A 156 -14.62 9.52 -13.13
N TYR A 157 -13.82 9.51 -12.07
CA TYR A 157 -12.60 8.73 -12.00
C TYR A 157 -12.85 7.22 -12.13
N ARG A 158 -13.89 6.64 -11.50
CA ARG A 158 -14.22 5.22 -11.71
C ARG A 158 -14.59 4.92 -13.16
N ASP A 159 -15.30 5.83 -13.82
CA ASP A 159 -15.79 5.63 -15.19
C ASP A 159 -14.69 5.82 -16.24
N ILE A 160 -13.75 6.76 -16.02
CA ILE A 160 -12.55 6.95 -16.84
C ILE A 160 -11.62 5.74 -16.70
N VAL A 161 -11.57 5.15 -15.51
CA VAL A 161 -10.53 4.20 -15.11
C VAL A 161 -11.08 2.79 -15.04
N ARG A 162 -11.92 2.40 -15.98
CA ARG A 162 -12.08 0.98 -16.32
C ARG A 162 -11.21 0.68 -17.53
N PRO A 163 -9.96 0.19 -17.35
CA PRO A 163 -9.30 -0.48 -18.44
C PRO A 163 -9.99 -1.82 -18.68
N GLU A 164 -10.05 -2.25 -19.94
CA GLU A 164 -10.30 -3.65 -20.33
C GLU A 164 -9.12 -4.57 -19.91
N SER A 165 -8.46 -4.31 -18.78
CA SER A 165 -7.30 -5.07 -18.32
C SER A 165 -7.71 -6.26 -17.46
N SER A 166 -6.91 -7.31 -17.53
CA SER A 166 -7.05 -8.50 -16.70
C SER A 166 -6.99 -8.15 -15.21
N PRO A 167 -7.71 -8.86 -14.34
CA PRO A 167 -7.78 -8.55 -12.92
C PRO A 167 -6.40 -8.63 -12.24
N THR A 168 -6.01 -7.55 -11.57
CA THR A 168 -4.71 -7.40 -10.90
C THR A 168 -4.82 -7.75 -9.42
N LEU A 169 -3.81 -8.42 -8.84
CA LEU A 169 -3.70 -8.53 -7.38
C LEU A 169 -3.07 -7.26 -6.81
N GLY A 170 -3.76 -6.54 -5.94
CA GLY A 170 -3.19 -5.40 -5.21
C GLY A 170 -2.63 -5.83 -3.85
N VAL A 171 -1.39 -5.48 -3.54
CA VAL A 171 -0.75 -5.82 -2.26
C VAL A 171 -0.34 -4.56 -1.50
N ILE A 172 -0.73 -4.48 -0.24
CA ILE A 172 -0.33 -3.43 0.70
C ILE A 172 0.63 -4.06 1.69
N ALA A 173 1.90 -3.65 1.72
CA ALA A 173 2.90 -4.18 2.64
C ALA A 173 3.27 -3.16 3.72
N ASP A 174 3.32 -3.59 4.98
CA ASP A 174 3.58 -2.73 6.14
C ASP A 174 5.04 -2.22 6.26
N ASP A 175 5.96 -2.84 5.52
CA ASP A 175 7.37 -2.48 5.44
C ASP A 175 7.97 -2.75 4.04
N TYR A 176 9.18 -2.23 3.81
CA TYR A 176 9.89 -2.41 2.54
C TYR A 176 10.44 -3.82 2.35
N THR A 177 10.91 -4.45 3.42
CA THR A 177 11.47 -5.81 3.35
C THR A 177 10.39 -6.82 3.00
N GLY A 178 9.24 -6.77 3.67
CA GLY A 178 8.09 -7.63 3.42
C GLY A 178 7.46 -7.37 2.06
N ALA A 179 7.54 -6.14 1.54
CA ALA A 179 7.13 -5.82 0.17
C ALA A 179 8.01 -6.50 -0.88
N ILE A 180 9.34 -6.50 -0.70
CA ILE A 180 10.27 -7.21 -1.59
C ILE A 180 10.02 -8.72 -1.55
N ASP A 181 9.87 -9.27 -0.35
CA ASP A 181 9.60 -10.70 -0.11
C ASP A 181 8.29 -11.15 -0.81
N VAL A 182 7.19 -10.42 -0.61
CA VAL A 182 5.91 -10.76 -1.26
C VAL A 182 5.97 -10.55 -2.78
N ALA A 183 6.72 -9.56 -3.26
CA ALA A 183 6.88 -9.33 -4.69
C ALA A 183 7.68 -10.46 -5.37
N ASP A 184 8.75 -10.94 -4.73
CA ASP A 184 9.51 -12.10 -5.18
C ASP A 184 8.67 -13.39 -5.15
N ALA A 185 7.84 -13.56 -4.11
CA ALA A 185 6.89 -14.67 -4.01
C ALA A 185 5.90 -14.67 -5.19
N LEU A 186 5.26 -13.53 -5.49
CA LEU A 186 4.31 -13.42 -6.60
C LEU A 186 4.99 -13.62 -7.96
N ARG A 187 6.21 -13.10 -8.14
CA ARG A 187 7.00 -13.31 -9.35
C ARG A 187 7.33 -14.78 -9.57
N ALA A 188 7.70 -15.50 -8.51
CA ALA A 188 7.96 -16.93 -8.56
C ALA A 188 6.70 -17.77 -8.78
N ALA A 189 5.54 -17.25 -8.39
CA ALA A 189 4.24 -17.85 -8.73
C ALA A 189 3.81 -17.62 -10.18
N GLY A 190 4.59 -16.86 -10.96
CA GLY A 190 4.38 -16.62 -12.39
C GLY A 190 3.69 -15.29 -12.73
N LEU A 191 3.40 -14.44 -11.75
CA LEU A 191 2.81 -13.13 -12.01
C LEU A 191 3.87 -12.11 -12.43
N ARG A 192 3.53 -11.23 -13.38
CA ARG A 192 4.30 -10.01 -13.63
C ARG A 192 4.00 -9.03 -12.50
N THR A 193 4.96 -8.82 -11.62
CA THR A 193 4.76 -8.02 -10.41
C THR A 193 5.44 -6.66 -10.52
N LEU A 194 4.68 -5.59 -10.33
CA LEU A 194 5.18 -4.24 -10.13
C LEU A 194 5.36 -3.99 -8.63
N LEU A 195 6.55 -3.56 -8.20
CA LEU A 195 6.79 -3.09 -6.84
C LEU A 195 6.94 -1.57 -6.83
N LEU A 196 6.09 -0.89 -6.06
CA LEU A 196 6.15 0.54 -5.77
C LEU A 196 6.63 0.75 -4.33
N LEU A 197 7.50 1.74 -4.14
CA LEU A 197 8.15 2.04 -2.87
C LEU A 197 7.62 3.36 -2.34
N GLY A 198 6.50 3.30 -1.60
CA GLY A 198 5.72 4.46 -1.20
C GLY A 198 4.73 4.94 -2.27
N LEU A 199 3.99 6.00 -1.93
CA LEU A 199 3.01 6.66 -2.80
C LEU A 199 3.07 8.20 -2.65
N GLU A 200 4.24 8.76 -2.30
CA GLU A 200 4.37 10.22 -2.18
C GLU A 200 4.21 10.93 -3.53
N ASP A 201 4.73 10.32 -4.61
CA ASP A 201 4.57 10.76 -6.00
C ASP A 201 4.26 9.54 -6.89
N PRO A 202 3.03 9.01 -6.80
CA PRO A 202 2.71 7.74 -7.42
C PRO A 202 2.56 7.89 -8.94
N PRO A 203 3.08 6.94 -9.74
CA PRO A 203 2.90 6.98 -11.18
C PRO A 203 1.41 6.89 -11.54
N THR A 204 0.98 7.74 -12.47
CA THR A 204 -0.41 7.76 -12.98
C THR A 204 -0.67 6.69 -14.03
N GLN A 205 0.38 6.25 -14.72
CA GLN A 205 0.33 5.17 -15.68
C GLN A 205 1.27 4.06 -15.23
N LEU A 206 0.75 2.84 -15.18
CA LEU A 206 1.52 1.67 -14.79
C LEU A 206 1.87 0.81 -16.00
N PRO A 207 3.05 0.16 -15.99
CA PRO A 207 3.31 -0.91 -16.94
C PRO A 207 2.30 -2.04 -16.78
N GLU A 208 2.12 -2.82 -17.84
CA GLU A 208 1.29 -4.02 -17.79
C GLU A 208 1.83 -5.01 -16.74
N CYS A 209 0.99 -5.37 -15.77
CA CYS A 209 1.35 -6.26 -14.68
C CYS A 209 0.11 -7.03 -14.20
N ASP A 210 0.34 -8.16 -13.55
CA ASP A 210 -0.69 -9.04 -13.00
C ASP A 210 -0.83 -8.86 -11.47
N ALA A 211 0.17 -8.22 -10.84
CA ALA A 211 0.13 -7.79 -9.45
C ALA A 211 0.87 -6.47 -9.22
N ILE A 212 0.35 -5.64 -8.31
CA ILE A 212 0.97 -4.39 -7.87
C ILE A 212 1.21 -4.49 -6.36
N VAL A 213 2.46 -4.37 -5.92
CA VAL A 213 2.85 -4.35 -4.52
C VAL A 213 3.25 -2.93 -4.14
N VAL A 214 2.62 -2.36 -3.11
CA VAL A 214 3.00 -1.06 -2.56
C VAL A 214 3.63 -1.27 -1.19
N ALA A 215 4.88 -0.84 -1.06
CA ALA A 215 5.62 -0.88 0.18
C ALA A 215 5.37 0.39 1.01
N LEU A 216 4.83 0.22 2.21
CA LEU A 216 4.65 1.30 3.18
C LEU A 216 5.69 1.19 4.30
N LYS A 217 5.67 2.17 5.21
CA LYS A 217 6.45 2.16 6.46
C LYS A 217 5.53 2.27 7.67
N THR A 218 4.54 1.39 7.73
CA THR A 218 3.39 1.54 8.64
C THR A 218 3.37 0.55 9.80
N ARG A 219 4.38 -0.34 9.92
CA ARG A 219 4.43 -1.35 11.00
C ARG A 219 4.31 -0.77 12.42
N SER A 220 5.07 0.28 12.71
CA SER A 220 5.25 0.82 14.08
C SER A 220 4.92 2.31 14.20
N VAL A 221 4.30 2.91 13.18
CA VAL A 221 3.75 4.28 13.25
C VAL A 221 2.45 4.27 14.06
N PRO A 222 1.88 5.42 14.46
CA PRO A 222 0.56 5.45 15.08
C PRO A 222 -0.51 4.76 14.21
N ALA A 223 -1.42 4.00 14.84
CA ALA A 223 -2.42 3.20 14.11
C ALA A 223 -3.27 4.02 13.13
N SER A 224 -3.62 5.27 13.48
CA SER A 224 -4.38 6.16 12.59
C SER A 224 -3.62 6.47 11.30
N GLU A 225 -2.30 6.69 11.38
CA GLU A 225 -1.45 6.93 10.23
C GLU A 225 -1.33 5.67 9.37
N ALA A 226 -1.15 4.50 9.99
CA ALA A 226 -1.12 3.22 9.28
C ALA A 226 -2.43 2.94 8.53
N VAL A 227 -3.58 3.24 9.15
CA VAL A 227 -4.91 3.13 8.55
C VAL A 227 -5.05 4.09 7.36
N ASP A 228 -4.75 5.38 7.55
CA ASP A 228 -4.88 6.39 6.49
C ASP A 228 -4.02 6.01 5.26
N CYS A 229 -2.75 5.66 5.47
CA CYS A 229 -1.86 5.21 4.40
C CYS A 229 -2.38 3.95 3.70
N SER A 230 -2.91 2.98 4.44
CA SER A 230 -3.42 1.73 3.87
C SER A 230 -4.71 1.95 3.07
N LEU A 231 -5.61 2.82 3.53
CA LEU A 231 -6.83 3.17 2.80
C LEU A 231 -6.53 3.95 1.51
N MET A 232 -5.57 4.89 1.56
CA MET A 232 -5.10 5.58 0.36
C MET A 232 -4.48 4.60 -0.64
N THR A 233 -3.69 3.65 -0.15
CA THR A 233 -3.06 2.61 -0.97
C THR A 233 -4.11 1.69 -1.59
N ALA A 234 -5.10 1.24 -0.82
CA ALA A 234 -6.20 0.43 -1.34
C ALA A 234 -6.96 1.18 -2.45
N ALA A 235 -7.26 2.47 -2.25
CA ALA A 235 -7.91 3.27 -3.28
C ALA A 235 -7.07 3.38 -4.57
N TYR A 236 -5.75 3.55 -4.44
CA TYR A 236 -4.83 3.56 -5.57
C TYR A 236 -4.77 2.22 -6.30
N LEU A 237 -4.70 1.10 -5.57
CA LEU A 237 -4.69 -0.24 -6.14
C LEU A 237 -6.00 -0.56 -6.87
N LEU A 238 -7.14 -0.26 -6.25
CA LEU A 238 -8.46 -0.43 -6.86
C LEU A 238 -8.62 0.43 -8.12
N HIS A 239 -8.07 1.65 -8.11
CA HIS A 239 -8.01 2.48 -9.31
C HIS A 239 -7.23 1.79 -10.42
N HIS A 240 -6.08 1.19 -10.13
CA HIS A 240 -5.30 0.46 -11.13
C HIS A 240 -5.81 -0.97 -11.41
N GLY A 241 -7.10 -1.23 -11.20
CA GLY A 241 -7.77 -2.46 -11.61
C GLY A 241 -7.54 -3.66 -10.68
N ALA A 242 -7.10 -3.41 -9.44
CA ALA A 242 -7.03 -4.50 -8.45
C ALA A 242 -8.43 -5.03 -8.12
N ASP A 243 -8.64 -6.33 -8.28
CA ASP A 243 -9.91 -7.01 -7.97
C ASP A 243 -9.89 -7.69 -6.58
N GLN A 244 -8.71 -7.83 -6.01
CA GLN A 244 -8.47 -8.37 -4.69
C GLN A 244 -7.32 -7.62 -4.04
N ILE A 245 -7.47 -7.31 -2.76
CA ILE A 245 -6.43 -6.71 -1.93
C ILE A 245 -5.82 -7.77 -1.02
N TYR A 246 -4.50 -7.81 -0.98
CA TYR A 246 -3.71 -8.59 -0.03
C TYR A 246 -3.03 -7.64 0.96
N PHE A 247 -3.34 -7.74 2.25
CA PHE A 247 -2.59 -7.02 3.28
C PHE A 247 -1.43 -7.88 3.81
N LYS A 248 -0.21 -7.48 3.47
CA LYS A 248 1.03 -8.15 3.84
C LYS A 248 1.60 -7.55 5.13
N TYR A 249 1.77 -8.40 6.14
CA TYR A 249 2.43 -8.07 7.41
C TYR A 249 3.52 -9.11 7.75
N CYS A 250 4.29 -8.89 8.81
CA CYS A 250 5.43 -9.75 9.17
C CYS A 250 5.01 -11.18 9.54
N SER A 251 5.80 -12.20 9.13
CA SER A 251 5.55 -13.61 9.44
C SER A 251 5.73 -13.98 10.92
N THR A 252 6.33 -13.08 11.71
CA THR A 252 6.42 -13.14 13.18
C THR A 252 5.34 -12.32 13.88
N PHE A 253 4.35 -11.81 13.12
CA PHE A 253 3.20 -11.05 13.63
C PHE A 253 3.57 -9.77 14.40
N ASP A 254 4.71 -9.16 14.07
CA ASP A 254 5.26 -7.95 14.68
C ASP A 254 4.20 -6.86 14.87
N SER A 255 3.73 -6.72 16.10
CA SER A 255 2.71 -5.74 16.47
C SER A 255 2.68 -5.58 17.99
N THR A 256 1.89 -4.61 18.45
CA THR A 256 1.55 -4.43 19.86
C THR A 256 0.03 -4.47 20.00
N PRO A 257 -0.52 -4.48 21.23
CA PRO A 257 -1.96 -4.31 21.41
C PRO A 257 -2.53 -3.02 20.79
N ALA A 258 -1.68 -2.01 20.52
CA ALA A 258 -2.09 -0.79 19.85
C ALA A 258 -2.13 -0.90 18.31
N GLY A 259 -1.64 -2.01 17.73
CA GLY A 259 -1.62 -2.21 16.28
C GLY A 259 -0.25 -2.59 15.69
N ASN A 260 -0.12 -2.61 14.36
CA ASN A 260 -1.07 -2.04 13.38
C ASN A 260 -1.82 -3.06 12.52
N ILE A 261 -1.67 -4.37 12.77
CA ILE A 261 -2.31 -5.41 11.97
C ILE A 261 -3.85 -5.33 12.09
N GLY A 262 -4.37 -5.32 13.32
CA GLY A 262 -5.81 -5.24 13.59
C GLY A 262 -6.47 -3.97 13.04
N PRO A 263 -5.99 -2.77 13.39
CA PRO A 263 -6.63 -1.53 12.95
C PRO A 263 -6.67 -1.37 11.43
N VAL A 264 -5.62 -1.80 10.73
CA VAL A 264 -5.58 -1.77 9.26
C VAL A 264 -6.55 -2.79 8.66
N LEU A 265 -6.60 -4.01 9.20
CA LEU A 265 -7.56 -5.02 8.74
C LEU A 265 -9.01 -4.58 8.96
N ASP A 266 -9.31 -3.95 10.10
CA ASP A 266 -10.65 -3.43 10.40
C ASP A 266 -11.06 -2.39 9.35
N ALA A 267 -10.20 -1.41 9.09
CA ALA A 267 -10.48 -0.33 8.14
C ALA A 267 -10.56 -0.82 6.68
N LEU A 268 -9.69 -1.74 6.28
CA LEU A 268 -9.74 -2.33 4.94
C LEU A 268 -10.99 -3.22 4.77
N SER A 269 -11.38 -3.97 5.81
CA SER A 269 -12.58 -4.79 5.79
C SER A 269 -13.84 -3.95 5.58
N ASP A 270 -13.97 -2.82 6.29
CA ASP A 270 -15.07 -1.87 6.08
C ASP A 270 -15.05 -1.30 4.66
N ARG A 271 -13.88 -0.82 4.20
CA ARG A 271 -13.74 -0.13 2.92
C ARG A 271 -14.08 -1.02 1.72
N LEU A 272 -13.77 -2.31 1.83
CA LEU A 272 -13.93 -3.31 0.77
C LEU A 272 -15.20 -4.15 0.94
N GLU A 273 -16.00 -3.90 1.98
CA GLU A 273 -17.17 -4.72 2.34
C GLU A 273 -16.83 -6.23 2.37
N ALA A 274 -15.65 -6.56 2.92
CA ALA A 274 -15.07 -7.89 2.78
C ALA A 274 -15.85 -9.00 3.50
N GLY A 275 -16.68 -8.63 4.49
CA GLY A 275 -17.34 -9.57 5.39
C GLY A 275 -16.31 -10.33 6.23
N VAL A 276 -15.82 -11.45 5.74
CA VAL A 276 -14.82 -12.28 6.43
C VAL A 276 -13.45 -12.12 5.80
N VAL A 277 -12.46 -11.79 6.62
CA VAL A 277 -11.04 -11.69 6.20
C VAL A 277 -10.25 -12.86 6.77
N LEU A 278 -9.86 -13.78 5.90
CA LEU A 278 -8.95 -14.87 6.27
C LEU A 278 -7.51 -14.36 6.33
N THR A 279 -6.79 -14.78 7.37
CA THR A 279 -5.42 -14.35 7.60
C THR A 279 -4.53 -15.42 8.23
N THR A 280 -3.25 -15.47 7.86
CA THR A 280 -2.25 -16.31 8.54
C THR A 280 -0.83 -15.75 8.41
N PRO A 281 -0.05 -15.66 9.51
CA PRO A 281 1.37 -15.30 9.43
C PRO A 281 2.26 -16.44 8.90
N SER A 282 1.70 -17.63 8.65
CA SER A 282 2.46 -18.81 8.28
C SER A 282 3.27 -18.62 6.99
N SER A 283 4.54 -19.01 7.06
CA SER A 283 5.47 -19.11 5.94
C SER A 283 6.40 -20.30 6.21
N PRO A 284 5.92 -21.54 5.96
CA PRO A 284 6.61 -22.78 6.37
C PRO A 284 8.03 -22.91 5.84
N ARG A 285 8.28 -22.48 4.61
CA ARG A 285 9.64 -22.44 4.00
C ARG A 285 10.64 -21.65 4.83
N HIS A 286 10.17 -20.60 5.50
CA HIS A 286 10.97 -19.76 6.38
C HIS A 286 10.86 -20.19 7.84
N GLY A 287 10.36 -21.39 8.14
CA GLY A 287 10.24 -21.90 9.51
C GLY A 287 9.15 -21.22 10.36
N ARG A 288 8.19 -20.52 9.73
CA ARG A 288 7.07 -19.88 10.44
C ARG A 288 5.80 -20.69 10.21
N THR A 289 5.25 -21.28 11.25
CA THR A 289 4.07 -22.17 11.17
C THR A 289 3.06 -21.85 12.25
N VAL A 290 1.77 -21.97 11.93
CA VAL A 290 0.69 -21.85 12.93
C VAL A 290 0.02 -23.20 13.12
N ASP A 291 0.00 -23.68 14.37
CA ASP A 291 -0.69 -24.92 14.77
C ASP A 291 -1.46 -24.68 16.08
N ALA A 292 -2.73 -25.09 16.11
CA ALA A 292 -3.66 -24.81 17.20
C ALA A 292 -3.70 -23.31 17.59
N GLY A 293 -3.68 -22.44 16.58
CA GLY A 293 -3.64 -20.98 16.70
C GLY A 293 -2.32 -20.41 17.22
N ARG A 294 -1.29 -21.23 17.51
CA ARG A 294 0.00 -20.78 18.03
C ARG A 294 1.03 -20.64 16.92
N LEU A 295 1.70 -19.50 16.87
CA LEU A 295 2.80 -19.23 15.95
C LEU A 295 4.11 -19.80 16.51
N TYR A 296 4.78 -20.59 15.68
CA TYR A 296 6.12 -21.12 15.90
C TYR A 296 7.12 -20.43 14.96
N VAL A 297 8.31 -20.19 15.49
CA VAL A 297 9.46 -19.63 14.79
C VAL A 297 10.59 -20.64 14.90
N ASP A 298 10.95 -21.28 13.79
CA ASP A 298 12.03 -22.29 13.74
C ASP A 298 11.80 -23.44 14.75
N GLY A 299 10.53 -23.82 14.95
CA GLY A 299 10.10 -24.92 15.81
C GLY A 299 9.90 -24.55 17.29
N VAL A 300 10.21 -23.32 17.71
CA VAL A 300 9.92 -22.83 19.08
C VAL A 300 8.76 -21.85 19.08
N LEU A 301 8.07 -21.68 20.22
CA LEU A 301 6.98 -20.71 20.33
C LEU A 301 7.49 -19.27 20.11
N LEU A 302 6.65 -18.40 19.57
CA LEU A 302 7.00 -17.01 19.28
C LEU A 302 7.62 -16.28 20.48
N GLU A 303 7.02 -16.42 21.66
CA GLU A 303 7.45 -15.84 22.94
C GLU A 303 8.69 -16.48 23.55
N GLU A 304 9.11 -17.63 23.03
CA GLU A 304 10.37 -18.30 23.41
C GLU A 304 11.49 -18.02 22.41
N SER A 305 11.16 -17.39 21.27
CA SER A 305 12.11 -17.02 20.23
C SER A 305 12.82 -15.69 20.52
N HIS A 306 13.72 -15.30 19.62
CA HIS A 306 14.37 -13.99 19.67
C HIS A 306 13.36 -12.81 19.62
N MET A 307 12.14 -13.03 19.11
CA MET A 307 11.11 -12.00 19.02
C MET A 307 10.56 -11.56 20.38
N ALA A 308 10.72 -12.36 21.43
CA ALA A 308 10.34 -12.00 22.80
C ALA A 308 11.05 -10.74 23.32
N ARG A 309 12.23 -10.44 22.77
CA ARG A 309 13.07 -9.28 23.13
C ARG A 309 13.22 -8.30 21.98
N HIS A 310 12.33 -8.35 20.98
CA HIS A 310 12.38 -7.45 19.84
C HIS A 310 12.28 -5.99 20.33
N PRO A 311 13.17 -5.07 19.88
CA PRO A 311 13.32 -3.75 20.47
C PRO A 311 12.10 -2.83 20.31
N LEU A 312 11.30 -3.04 19.27
CA LEU A 312 10.11 -2.23 18.97
C LEU A 312 8.79 -2.93 19.30
N ASN A 313 8.74 -4.25 19.06
CA ASN A 313 7.51 -5.03 19.05
C ASN A 313 7.77 -6.37 19.78
N PRO A 314 8.06 -6.36 21.09
CA PRO A 314 8.36 -7.59 21.82
C PRO A 314 7.14 -8.52 21.82
N MET A 315 7.31 -9.72 21.30
CA MET A 315 6.24 -10.70 21.15
C MET A 315 6.22 -11.65 22.35
N THR A 316 5.33 -11.45 23.31
CA THR A 316 5.28 -12.20 24.58
C THR A 316 4.16 -13.25 24.63
N ASP A 317 3.56 -13.57 23.49
CA ASP A 317 2.49 -14.56 23.36
C ASP A 317 2.52 -15.15 21.94
N SER A 318 2.25 -16.45 21.79
CA SER A 318 2.19 -17.17 20.51
C SER A 318 0.78 -17.29 19.95
N LEU A 319 -0.27 -17.11 20.76
CA LEU A 319 -1.64 -17.37 20.33
C LEU A 319 -2.13 -16.25 19.42
N VAL A 320 -2.01 -16.44 18.10
CA VAL A 320 -2.29 -15.44 17.06
C VAL A 320 -3.71 -14.88 17.15
N PRO A 321 -4.78 -15.68 17.38
CA PRO A 321 -6.11 -15.11 17.59
C PRO A 321 -6.19 -14.10 18.74
N ARG A 322 -5.44 -14.33 19.83
CA ARG A 322 -5.41 -13.43 21.00
C ARG A 322 -4.59 -12.17 20.70
N LEU A 323 -3.45 -12.33 20.02
CA LEU A 323 -2.66 -11.18 19.55
C LEU A 323 -3.45 -10.27 18.61
N LEU A 324 -4.26 -10.84 17.72
CA LEU A 324 -5.10 -10.09 16.79
C LEU A 324 -6.31 -9.45 17.49
N ALA A 325 -7.00 -10.20 18.36
CA ALA A 325 -8.14 -9.69 19.13
C ALA A 325 -7.76 -8.54 20.06
N ALA A 326 -6.52 -8.50 20.56
CA ALA A 326 -6.02 -7.42 21.41
C ALA A 326 -5.92 -6.06 20.69
N GLN A 327 -5.91 -6.05 19.36
CA GLN A 327 -5.70 -4.86 18.53
C GLN A 327 -6.81 -4.59 17.50
N SER A 328 -7.87 -5.39 17.48
CA SER A 328 -8.98 -5.28 16.51
C SER A 328 -10.31 -5.10 17.23
N ARG A 329 -11.23 -4.34 16.63
CA ARG A 329 -12.62 -4.24 17.08
C ARG A 329 -13.51 -5.37 16.55
N LEU A 330 -13.05 -6.07 15.51
CA LEU A 330 -13.80 -7.13 14.85
C LEU A 330 -13.68 -8.46 15.62
N PRO A 331 -14.72 -9.31 15.59
CA PRO A 331 -14.62 -10.64 16.16
C PRO A 331 -13.53 -11.46 15.44
N VAL A 332 -12.69 -12.12 16.23
CA VAL A 332 -11.60 -12.98 15.75
C VAL A 332 -11.97 -14.44 15.97
N HIS A 333 -11.99 -15.21 14.89
CA HIS A 333 -12.19 -16.66 14.89
C HIS A 333 -10.93 -17.40 14.46
N ALA A 334 -10.92 -18.72 14.66
CA ALA A 334 -9.83 -19.58 14.23
C ALA A 334 -10.34 -20.74 13.37
N ILE A 335 -9.60 -21.08 12.32
CA ILE A 335 -9.78 -22.32 11.56
C ILE A 335 -8.62 -23.26 11.90
N PRO A 336 -8.90 -24.39 12.57
CA PRO A 336 -7.86 -25.30 13.01
C PRO A 336 -7.32 -26.13 11.84
N LEU A 337 -6.09 -26.62 12.00
CA LEU A 337 -5.35 -27.35 10.95
C LEU A 337 -6.13 -28.54 10.38
N GLN A 338 -6.93 -29.25 11.19
CA GLN A 338 -7.74 -30.38 10.73
C GLN A 338 -8.80 -29.94 9.72
N THR A 339 -9.36 -28.74 9.85
CA THR A 339 -10.34 -28.19 8.89
C THR A 339 -9.65 -27.79 7.60
N VAL A 340 -8.46 -27.18 7.69
CA VAL A 340 -7.66 -26.84 6.50
C VAL A 340 -7.32 -28.11 5.72
N ARG A 341 -6.84 -29.15 6.39
CA ARG A 341 -6.49 -30.44 5.76
C ARG A 341 -7.69 -31.26 5.29
N ALA A 342 -8.90 -30.96 5.76
CA ALA A 342 -10.12 -31.53 5.22
C ALA A 342 -10.50 -30.94 3.85
N GLY A 343 -9.80 -29.89 3.39
CA GLY A 343 -9.88 -29.35 2.04
C GLY A 343 -10.65 -28.03 1.94
N VAL A 344 -10.68 -27.49 0.72
CA VAL A 344 -11.22 -26.17 0.37
C VAL A 344 -12.68 -26.01 0.82
N ASP A 345 -13.52 -27.02 0.58
CA ASP A 345 -14.94 -26.97 0.93
C ASP A 345 -15.17 -26.95 2.44
N ALA A 346 -14.31 -27.62 3.22
CA ALA A 346 -14.39 -27.59 4.68
C ALA A 346 -14.05 -26.20 5.24
N VAL A 347 -13.04 -25.54 4.67
CA VAL A 347 -12.68 -24.15 5.01
C VAL A 347 -13.83 -23.19 4.67
N ARG A 348 -14.40 -23.28 3.46
CA ARG A 348 -15.54 -22.45 3.04
C ARG A 348 -16.76 -22.67 3.92
N ALA A 349 -17.13 -23.92 4.19
CA ALA A 349 -18.26 -24.24 5.05
C ALA A 349 -18.08 -23.71 6.49
N GLN A 350 -16.84 -23.67 6.99
CA GLN A 350 -16.56 -23.09 8.30
C GLN A 350 -16.72 -21.56 8.30
N ILE A 351 -16.32 -20.88 7.22
CA ILE A 351 -16.51 -19.44 7.05
C ILE A 351 -17.99 -19.09 6.88
N GLU A 352 -18.75 -19.87 6.10
CA GLU A 352 -20.19 -19.66 5.86
C GLU A 352 -21.07 -19.78 7.11
N ARG A 353 -20.57 -20.44 8.16
CA ARG A 353 -21.24 -20.56 9.46
C ARG A 353 -21.10 -19.31 10.32
N LEU A 354 -20.18 -18.40 9.99
CA LEU A 354 -20.04 -17.13 10.70
C LEU A 354 -21.25 -16.22 10.37
N PRO A 355 -21.67 -15.36 11.31
CA PRO A 355 -22.77 -14.43 11.08
C PRO A 355 -22.52 -13.57 9.84
N ARG A 356 -23.49 -13.51 8.91
CA ARG A 356 -23.35 -12.77 7.64
C ARG A 356 -23.49 -11.25 7.78
N ASP A 357 -24.09 -10.80 8.88
CA ASP A 357 -24.41 -9.39 9.11
C ASP A 357 -23.25 -8.62 9.78
N GLU A 358 -22.13 -9.30 10.08
CA GLU A 358 -20.99 -8.73 10.78
C GLU A 358 -19.68 -9.07 10.07
N HIS A 359 -18.76 -8.10 10.05
CA HIS A 359 -17.40 -8.35 9.58
C HIS A 359 -16.62 -9.16 10.61
N ALA A 360 -15.75 -10.06 10.17
CA ALA A 360 -14.96 -10.91 11.06
C ALA A 360 -13.55 -11.19 10.52
N LEU A 361 -12.61 -11.43 11.43
CA LEU A 361 -11.25 -11.86 11.10
C LEU A 361 -11.11 -13.34 11.42
N VAL A 362 -10.47 -14.11 10.54
CA VAL A 362 -10.28 -15.55 10.69
C VAL A 362 -8.82 -15.90 10.60
N VAL A 363 -8.23 -16.31 11.72
CA VAL A 363 -6.86 -16.83 11.76
C VAL A 363 -6.88 -18.31 11.37
N ALA A 364 -6.18 -18.66 10.29
CA ALA A 364 -6.07 -20.05 9.85
C ALA A 364 -4.73 -20.67 10.22
N ASP A 365 -4.77 -21.89 10.76
CA ASP A 365 -3.59 -22.71 10.96
C ASP A 365 -2.99 -23.14 9.61
N ALA A 366 -1.65 -23.16 9.53
CA ALA A 366 -0.92 -23.69 8.39
C ALA A 366 0.50 -24.07 8.80
N THR A 367 0.90 -25.30 8.46
CA THR A 367 2.22 -25.85 8.79
C THR A 367 3.03 -26.24 7.56
N THR A 368 2.37 -26.29 6.39
CA THR A 368 2.94 -26.69 5.11
C THR A 368 2.44 -25.77 4.01
N ASP A 369 3.15 -25.75 2.87
CA ASP A 369 2.71 -24.99 1.70
C ASP A 369 1.38 -25.51 1.13
N ASP A 370 1.07 -26.80 1.29
CA ASP A 370 -0.20 -27.39 0.87
C ASP A 370 -1.38 -26.88 1.72
N ASP A 371 -1.14 -26.65 3.02
CA ASP A 371 -2.12 -25.99 3.88
C ASP A 371 -2.41 -24.57 3.35
N LEU A 372 -1.36 -23.81 2.98
CA LEU A 372 -1.49 -22.47 2.39
C LEU A 372 -2.20 -22.48 1.03
N ALA A 373 -1.93 -23.46 0.17
CA ALA A 373 -2.60 -23.65 -1.11
C ALA A 373 -4.12 -23.84 -0.92
N THR A 374 -4.50 -24.63 0.08
CA THR A 374 -5.92 -24.85 0.42
C THR A 374 -6.60 -23.56 0.87
N LEU A 375 -5.93 -22.77 1.72
CA LEU A 375 -6.45 -21.48 2.19
C LEU A 375 -6.60 -20.46 1.05
N ALA A 376 -5.60 -20.37 0.17
CA ALA A 376 -5.63 -19.47 -0.98
C ALA A 376 -6.78 -19.81 -1.94
N GLU A 377 -7.02 -21.09 -2.21
CA GLU A 377 -8.13 -21.51 -3.08
C GLU A 377 -9.50 -21.23 -2.45
N ALA A 378 -9.64 -21.49 -1.15
CA ALA A 378 -10.87 -21.22 -0.40
C ALA A 378 -11.27 -19.75 -0.39
N GLN A 379 -10.30 -18.83 -0.56
CA GLN A 379 -10.48 -17.38 -0.52
C GLN A 379 -10.17 -16.69 -1.85
N SER A 380 -10.15 -17.44 -2.94
CA SER A 380 -9.78 -16.93 -4.27
C SER A 380 -10.75 -15.90 -4.88
N THR A 381 -11.88 -15.64 -4.23
CA THR A 381 -12.88 -14.64 -4.64
C THR A 381 -13.15 -13.61 -3.53
N SER A 382 -12.40 -13.62 -2.43
CA SER A 382 -12.58 -12.63 -1.37
C SER A 382 -12.02 -11.28 -1.83
N ALA A 383 -12.65 -10.17 -1.43
CA ALA A 383 -12.14 -8.83 -1.74
C ALA A 383 -10.84 -8.51 -0.97
N LEU A 384 -10.68 -9.10 0.23
CA LEU A 384 -9.53 -8.91 1.10
C LEU A 384 -9.05 -10.26 1.66
N ILE A 385 -7.73 -10.43 1.67
CA ILE A 385 -7.02 -11.52 2.35
C ILE A 385 -5.75 -10.93 2.96
N ALA A 386 -5.19 -11.56 3.99
CA ALA A 386 -4.00 -11.03 4.63
C ALA A 386 -3.05 -12.12 5.14
N GLY A 387 -1.80 -11.76 5.38
CA GLY A 387 -0.81 -12.72 5.88
C GLY A 387 0.62 -12.42 5.47
N ALA A 388 1.46 -13.46 5.56
CA ALA A 388 2.85 -13.44 5.12
C ALA A 388 3.02 -13.87 3.65
N ALA A 389 4.24 -13.73 3.10
CA ALA A 389 4.52 -13.99 1.68
C ALA A 389 4.17 -15.42 1.23
N GLY A 390 4.17 -16.41 2.13
CA GLY A 390 3.78 -17.79 1.81
C GLY A 390 2.33 -17.91 1.29
N LEU A 391 1.38 -17.24 1.93
CA LEU A 391 -0.02 -17.26 1.47
C LEU A 391 -0.19 -16.46 0.17
N ALA A 392 0.56 -15.38 -0.01
CA ALA A 392 0.57 -14.62 -1.27
C ALA A 392 1.12 -15.45 -2.44
N PHE A 393 2.18 -16.24 -2.23
CA PHE A 393 2.69 -17.20 -3.22
C PHE A 393 1.59 -18.17 -3.66
N ALA A 394 0.89 -18.78 -2.69
CA ALA A 394 -0.20 -19.72 -2.96
C ALA A 394 -1.35 -19.07 -3.76
N LEU A 395 -1.70 -17.82 -3.43
CA LEU A 395 -2.68 -17.04 -4.17
C LEU A 395 -2.23 -16.73 -5.61
N GLY A 396 -0.95 -16.39 -5.79
CA GLY A 396 -0.37 -16.15 -7.11
C GLY A 396 -0.42 -17.40 -8.00
N MET A 397 -0.11 -18.58 -7.45
CA MET A 397 -0.17 -19.85 -8.18
C MET A 397 -1.58 -20.17 -8.68
N GLN A 398 -2.60 -19.87 -7.87
CA GLN A 398 -4.01 -20.01 -8.24
C GLN A 398 -4.44 -19.03 -9.33
N ARG A 399 -3.89 -17.81 -9.35
CA ARG A 399 -4.15 -16.85 -10.43
C ARG A 399 -3.49 -17.32 -11.72
N THR A 400 -2.22 -17.69 -11.70
CA THR A 400 -1.49 -18.17 -12.88
C THR A 400 -2.14 -19.39 -13.52
N SER A 401 -2.66 -20.34 -12.72
CA SER A 401 -3.34 -21.53 -13.24
C SER A 401 -4.67 -21.24 -13.94
N ARG A 402 -5.34 -20.12 -13.61
CA ARG A 402 -6.56 -19.66 -14.30
C ARG A 402 -6.26 -18.98 -15.63
N PHE A 403 -5.08 -18.36 -15.76
CA PHE A 403 -4.61 -17.72 -16.98
C PHE A 403 -3.79 -18.69 -17.84
N THR A 404 -4.41 -19.76 -18.36
CA THR A 404 -3.78 -20.70 -19.31
C THR A 404 -3.54 -20.10 -20.71
N GLY A 405 -3.66 -18.79 -20.87
CA GLY A 405 -3.71 -18.11 -22.17
C GLY A 405 -2.88 -16.82 -22.27
N ALA A 406 -1.66 -16.78 -21.74
CA ALA A 406 -0.63 -15.81 -22.17
C ALA A 406 0.75 -16.19 -21.61
N GLN A 407 1.40 -17.21 -22.18
CA GLN A 407 2.86 -17.35 -22.09
C GLN A 407 3.49 -16.27 -22.99
N GLY A 408 3.39 -15.02 -22.55
CA GLY A 408 3.84 -13.83 -23.27
C GLY A 408 4.42 -12.79 -22.33
N GLY A 409 5.12 -13.23 -21.28
CA GLY A 409 5.84 -12.32 -20.40
C GLY A 409 7.04 -11.74 -21.15
N GLY A 410 6.94 -10.48 -21.59
CA GLY A 410 8.09 -9.72 -22.04
C GLY A 410 9.16 -9.76 -20.94
N THR A 411 10.23 -10.50 -21.18
CA THR A 411 11.40 -10.51 -20.30
C THR A 411 12.02 -9.13 -20.39
N PHE A 412 12.00 -8.36 -19.29
CA PHE A 412 12.76 -7.13 -19.24
C PHE A 412 14.25 -7.49 -19.36
N ASP A 413 14.87 -7.09 -20.48
CA ASP A 413 16.28 -7.36 -20.74
C ASP A 413 17.15 -6.32 -20.05
N GLY A 414 17.48 -6.52 -18.78
CA GLY A 414 18.40 -5.61 -18.10
C GLY A 414 19.88 -5.78 -18.50
N ARG A 415 20.20 -6.56 -19.56
CA ARG A 415 21.55 -6.63 -20.17
C ARG A 415 22.12 -5.28 -20.55
N ALA A 416 21.29 -4.25 -20.65
CA ALA A 416 21.72 -2.87 -20.89
C ALA A 416 22.44 -2.21 -19.70
N CYS A 417 22.34 -2.75 -18.48
CA CYS A 417 23.00 -2.17 -17.30
C CYS A 417 24.37 -2.81 -17.10
N GLU A 418 25.46 -2.07 -17.23
CA GLU A 418 26.83 -2.61 -17.17
C GLU A 418 27.61 -2.19 -15.92
N HIS A 419 27.26 -1.06 -15.30
CA HIS A 419 28.08 -0.44 -14.27
C HIS A 419 27.41 -0.48 -12.90
N ALA A 420 27.97 -1.31 -12.02
CA ALA A 420 27.39 -1.61 -10.73
C ALA A 420 28.04 -0.89 -9.55
N ALA A 421 27.24 -0.60 -8.52
CA ALA A 421 27.69 -0.18 -7.20
C ALA A 421 26.92 -0.92 -6.09
N VAL A 422 27.59 -1.16 -4.96
CA VAL A 422 27.03 -1.85 -3.80
C VAL A 422 26.89 -0.88 -2.63
N PHE A 423 25.77 -0.94 -1.92
CA PHE A 423 25.45 -0.15 -0.74
C PHE A 423 25.08 -1.07 0.41
N ALA A 424 25.77 -0.98 1.54
CA ALA A 424 25.50 -1.81 2.71
C ALA A 424 25.39 -0.97 4.00
N GLY A 425 24.16 -0.78 4.49
CA GLY A 425 23.93 -0.10 5.77
C GLY A 425 23.48 -1.04 6.89
N SER A 426 22.96 -2.23 6.56
CA SER A 426 22.55 -3.21 7.56
C SER A 426 23.75 -3.77 8.33
N CYS A 427 23.68 -3.77 9.66
CA CYS A 427 24.68 -4.37 10.55
C CYS A 427 24.40 -5.85 10.89
N SER A 428 23.57 -6.54 10.09
CA SER A 428 23.29 -7.96 10.31
C SER A 428 24.53 -8.83 10.08
N ALA A 429 24.57 -10.00 10.73
CA ALA A 429 25.66 -10.96 10.53
C ALA A 429 25.78 -11.42 9.07
N SER A 430 24.68 -11.48 8.32
CA SER A 430 24.70 -11.84 6.89
C SER A 430 25.36 -10.72 6.06
N THR A 431 24.93 -9.47 6.24
CA THR A 431 25.51 -8.31 5.55
C THR A 431 26.99 -8.15 5.86
N LEU A 432 27.41 -8.34 7.12
CA LEU A 432 28.83 -8.24 7.51
C LEU A 432 29.70 -9.29 6.78
N ARG A 433 29.21 -10.53 6.65
CA ARG A 433 29.91 -11.56 5.87
C ARG A 433 29.99 -11.21 4.38
N GLN A 434 28.92 -10.66 3.81
CA GLN A 434 28.88 -10.25 2.40
C GLN A 434 29.85 -9.08 2.12
N VAL A 435 29.91 -8.09 3.02
CA VAL A 435 30.88 -6.99 2.97
C VAL A 435 32.32 -7.52 3.05
N ALA A 436 32.61 -8.39 4.01
CA ALA A 436 33.93 -9.01 4.14
C ALA A 436 34.33 -9.77 2.87
N ARG A 437 33.43 -10.63 2.37
CA ARG A 437 33.64 -11.41 1.15
C ARG A 437 33.90 -10.54 -0.08
N PHE A 438 33.14 -9.46 -0.25
CA PHE A 438 33.32 -8.53 -1.36
C PHE A 438 34.69 -7.85 -1.32
N ARG A 439 35.15 -7.46 -0.12
CA ARG A 439 36.47 -6.86 0.09
C ARG A 439 37.61 -7.86 -0.13
N GLU A 440 37.46 -9.11 0.31
CA GLU A 440 38.43 -10.19 0.08
C GLU A 440 38.66 -10.48 -1.40
N GLN A 441 37.67 -10.25 -2.26
CA GLN A 441 37.78 -10.39 -3.72
C GLN A 441 38.50 -9.20 -4.38
N GLY A 442 38.95 -8.20 -3.61
CA GLY A 442 39.72 -7.06 -4.11
C GLY A 442 38.89 -5.92 -4.68
N PHE A 443 37.56 -5.93 -4.51
CA PHE A 443 36.72 -4.81 -4.94
C PHE A 443 36.98 -3.56 -4.09
N PRO A 444 36.97 -2.35 -4.70
CA PRO A 444 37.17 -1.11 -3.98
C PRO A 444 36.01 -0.88 -2.99
N ALA A 445 36.34 -0.53 -1.75
CA ALA A 445 35.36 -0.29 -0.69
C ALA A 445 35.65 1.00 0.07
N PHE A 446 34.59 1.75 0.34
CA PHE A 446 34.61 2.99 1.11
C PHE A 446 33.67 2.88 2.31
N GLN A 447 34.25 2.99 3.51
CA GLN A 447 33.48 2.94 4.75
C GLN A 447 32.96 4.34 5.12
N LEU A 448 31.65 4.46 5.31
CA LEU A 448 31.00 5.62 5.88
C LEU A 448 31.16 5.55 7.40
N ALA A 449 31.90 6.50 7.97
CA ALA A 449 32.15 6.56 9.41
C ALA A 449 31.58 7.85 10.01
N ALA A 450 30.83 7.71 11.10
CA ALA A 450 30.38 8.85 11.89
C ALA A 450 31.58 9.46 12.63
N ALA A 451 31.69 10.78 12.61
CA ALA A 451 32.75 11.52 13.30
C ALA A 451 32.24 12.90 13.76
N PRO A 452 32.88 13.53 14.77
CA PRO A 452 32.49 14.87 15.20
C PRO A 452 32.51 15.88 14.04
N GLY A 453 31.41 16.61 13.84
CA GLY A 453 31.29 17.59 12.76
C GLY A 453 31.15 17.00 11.35
N MET A 454 30.97 15.68 11.23
CA MET A 454 30.62 15.03 9.97
C MET A 454 29.19 15.38 9.58
N THR A 455 28.98 15.71 8.31
CA THR A 455 27.67 16.00 7.72
C THR A 455 27.47 15.12 6.50
N ALA A 456 26.21 14.93 6.10
CA ALA A 456 25.89 14.14 4.92
C ALA A 456 26.56 14.69 3.64
N ASP A 457 26.65 16.02 3.50
CA ASP A 457 27.33 16.67 2.37
C ASP A 457 28.83 16.39 2.33
N ARG A 458 29.51 16.47 3.49
CA ARG A 458 30.94 16.17 3.57
C ARG A 458 31.22 14.71 3.23
N MET A 459 30.47 13.80 3.86
CA MET A 459 30.58 12.36 3.64
C MET A 459 30.31 11.98 2.18
N THR A 460 29.26 12.56 1.57
CA THR A 460 28.95 12.38 0.15
C THR A 460 30.09 12.90 -0.73
N GLY A 461 30.60 14.10 -0.44
CA GLY A 461 31.69 14.71 -1.20
C GLY A 461 32.98 13.89 -1.15
N ASP A 462 33.33 13.34 0.02
CA ASP A 462 34.47 12.44 0.20
C ASP A 462 34.30 11.15 -0.60
N ALA A 463 33.13 10.51 -0.48
CA ALA A 463 32.79 9.28 -1.19
C ALA A 463 32.84 9.44 -2.72
N LEU A 464 32.28 10.53 -3.26
CA LEU A 464 32.28 10.79 -4.71
C LEU A 464 33.65 11.21 -5.24
N ARG A 465 34.47 11.91 -4.45
CA ARG A 465 35.88 12.19 -4.80
C ARG A 465 36.70 10.90 -4.85
N TRP A 466 36.50 10.02 -3.87
CA TRP A 466 37.13 8.70 -3.85
C TRP A 466 36.70 7.86 -5.06
N TYR A 467 35.40 7.82 -5.38
CA TYR A 467 34.92 7.12 -6.56
C TYR A 467 35.58 7.63 -7.86
N ALA A 468 35.76 8.95 -7.98
CA ALA A 468 36.40 9.56 -9.14
C ALA A 468 37.90 9.24 -9.27
N SER A 469 38.56 8.74 -8.23
CA SER A 469 39.97 8.30 -8.30
C SER A 469 40.13 6.83 -8.67
N LEU A 470 39.04 6.06 -8.73
CA LEU A 470 39.07 4.65 -9.12
C LEU A 470 39.27 4.49 -10.63
N PRO A 471 39.80 3.34 -11.08
CA PRO A 471 39.80 2.99 -12.50
C PRO A 471 38.40 3.02 -13.10
N GLU A 472 38.30 3.36 -14.39
CA GLU A 472 37.05 3.36 -15.12
C GLU A 472 36.34 1.99 -15.00
N ARG A 473 35.01 2.00 -14.89
CA ARG A 473 34.17 0.79 -14.70
C ARG A 473 34.45 -0.03 -13.42
N SER A 474 35.12 0.54 -12.42
CA SER A 474 35.21 -0.08 -11.09
C SER A 474 33.83 -0.29 -10.46
N THR A 475 33.66 -1.38 -9.70
CA THR A 475 32.45 -1.67 -8.91
C THR A 475 32.70 -1.32 -7.44
N PRO A 476 32.33 -0.11 -6.97
CA PRO A 476 32.56 0.28 -5.59
C PRO A 476 31.54 -0.31 -4.61
N LEU A 477 32.00 -0.58 -3.39
CA LEU A 477 31.16 -0.80 -2.21
C LEU A 477 31.19 0.43 -1.31
N PHE A 478 30.02 0.97 -0.98
CA PHE A 478 29.83 1.97 0.06
C PHE A 478 29.13 1.30 1.25
N PHE A 479 29.73 1.34 2.44
CA PHE A 479 29.15 0.64 3.58
C PHE A 479 29.28 1.41 4.89
N SER A 480 28.26 1.33 5.74
CA SER A 480 28.29 1.75 7.14
C SER A 480 28.16 0.56 8.10
N SER A 481 28.01 -0.66 7.58
CA SER A 481 27.90 -1.89 8.35
C SER A 481 29.12 -2.11 9.26
N VAL A 482 28.85 -2.29 10.55
CA VAL A 482 29.83 -2.62 11.59
C VAL A 482 29.27 -3.71 12.50
N ASP A 483 30.10 -4.34 13.32
CA ASP A 483 29.62 -5.30 14.33
C ASP A 483 28.81 -4.60 15.43
N SER A 484 28.16 -5.40 16.28
CA SER A 484 27.26 -4.89 17.32
C SER A 484 27.97 -4.03 18.36
N GLU A 485 29.21 -4.38 18.74
CA GLU A 485 29.98 -3.63 19.74
C GLU A 485 30.33 -2.23 19.22
N GLU A 486 30.79 -2.15 17.97
CA GLU A 486 31.10 -0.88 17.33
C GLU A 486 29.84 -0.05 17.06
N LEU A 487 28.72 -0.70 16.70
CA LEU A 487 27.43 -0.02 16.49
C LEU A 487 26.94 0.64 17.79
N GLU A 488 26.98 -0.08 18.91
CA GLU A 488 26.62 0.43 20.22
C GLU A 488 27.50 1.63 20.59
N ARG A 489 28.83 1.50 20.42
CA ARG A 489 29.77 2.59 20.69
C ARG A 489 29.49 3.85 19.87
N VAL A 490 29.18 3.69 18.58
CA VAL A 490 28.83 4.81 17.69
C VAL A 490 27.49 5.44 18.10
N HIS A 491 26.49 4.64 18.46
CA HIS A 491 25.20 5.11 18.92
C HIS A 491 25.27 5.86 20.26
N GLU A 492 26.07 5.37 21.20
CA GLU A 492 26.32 6.06 22.47
C GLU A 492 27.02 7.41 22.26
N GLN A 493 27.98 7.47 21.34
CA GLN A 493 28.78 8.67 21.12
C GLN A 493 28.03 9.76 20.33
N PHE A 494 27.21 9.38 19.35
CA PHE A 494 26.63 10.33 18.38
C PHE A 494 25.10 10.33 18.34
N GLY A 495 24.45 9.39 19.03
CA GLY A 495 23.00 9.20 19.05
C GLY A 495 22.50 8.37 17.88
N ALA A 496 21.80 7.26 18.16
CA ALA A 496 21.33 6.31 17.16
C ALA A 496 20.52 6.95 16.02
N ALA A 497 19.49 7.75 16.35
CA ALA A 497 18.64 8.39 15.35
C ALA A 497 19.42 9.31 14.40
N ARG A 498 20.36 10.09 14.95
CA ARG A 498 21.19 11.02 14.17
C ARG A 498 22.18 10.29 13.27
N VAL A 499 22.74 9.19 13.74
CA VAL A 499 23.66 8.34 12.96
C VAL A 499 22.92 7.68 11.80
N SER A 500 21.75 7.10 12.06
CA SER A 500 20.90 6.52 11.01
C SER A 500 20.53 7.55 9.95
N GLU A 501 20.08 8.74 10.36
CA GLU A 501 19.75 9.83 9.44
C GLU A 501 20.96 10.28 8.61
N LEU A 502 22.14 10.43 9.24
CA LEU A 502 23.38 10.79 8.55
C LEU A 502 23.73 9.79 7.46
N PHE A 503 23.69 8.49 7.78
CA PHE A 503 24.01 7.44 6.82
C PHE A 503 22.97 7.33 5.72
N GLU A 504 21.67 7.36 6.04
CA GLU A 504 20.61 7.36 5.02
C GLU A 504 20.75 8.53 4.04
N GLN A 505 20.90 9.76 4.53
CA GLN A 505 21.05 10.93 3.68
C GLN A 505 22.32 10.84 2.80
N SER A 506 23.42 10.36 3.36
CA SER A 506 24.67 10.19 2.62
C SER A 506 24.54 9.13 1.54
N MET A 507 23.99 7.95 1.85
CA MET A 507 23.78 6.87 0.88
C MET A 507 22.86 7.30 -0.26
N ALA A 508 21.79 8.04 0.03
CA ALA A 508 20.89 8.60 -0.98
C ALA A 508 21.63 9.55 -1.95
N ARG A 509 22.41 10.50 -1.41
CA ARG A 509 23.15 11.48 -2.22
C ARG A 509 24.31 10.83 -3.00
N ILE A 510 24.99 9.84 -2.42
CA ILE A 510 26.01 9.05 -3.12
C ILE A 510 25.37 8.30 -4.29
N ALA A 511 24.24 7.61 -4.08
CA ALA A 511 23.55 6.90 -5.16
C ALA A 511 23.16 7.83 -6.32
N ALA A 512 22.60 9.00 -6.01
CA ALA A 512 22.31 10.04 -7.01
C ALA A 512 23.57 10.48 -7.78
N GLY A 513 24.66 10.78 -7.06
CA GLY A 513 25.92 11.19 -7.66
C GLY A 513 26.58 10.10 -8.53
N LEU A 514 26.43 8.83 -8.17
CA LEU A 514 26.88 7.70 -8.99
C LEU A 514 26.03 7.53 -10.24
N ARG A 515 24.71 7.71 -10.12
CA ARG A 515 23.78 7.67 -11.26
C ARG A 515 24.12 8.71 -12.31
N ASP A 516 24.44 9.94 -11.90
CA ASP A 516 24.89 11.01 -12.80
C ASP A 516 26.22 10.67 -13.51
N ARG A 517 27.02 9.77 -12.94
CA ARG A 517 28.30 9.30 -13.46
C ARG A 517 28.19 7.99 -14.25
N GLY A 518 26.97 7.56 -14.58
CA GLY A 518 26.73 6.41 -15.45
C GLY A 518 26.53 5.07 -14.74
N VAL A 519 26.48 5.03 -13.40
CA VAL A 519 26.11 3.80 -12.68
C VAL A 519 24.63 3.50 -12.96
N ASP A 520 24.35 2.26 -13.33
CA ASP A 520 23.04 1.80 -13.78
C ASP A 520 22.54 0.53 -13.08
N ARG A 521 23.40 -0.05 -12.23
CA ARG A 521 23.07 -1.21 -11.41
C ARG A 521 23.40 -0.95 -9.93
N PHE A 522 22.42 -1.10 -9.05
CA PHE A 522 22.56 -0.81 -7.62
C PHE A 522 22.19 -2.04 -6.78
N VAL A 523 23.15 -2.56 -6.01
CA VAL A 523 22.91 -3.64 -5.06
C VAL A 523 22.86 -3.05 -3.66
N VAL A 524 21.74 -3.18 -2.96
CA VAL A 524 21.50 -2.46 -1.70
C VAL A 524 21.09 -3.42 -0.59
N ALA A 525 21.75 -3.30 0.57
CA ALA A 525 21.55 -4.16 1.74
C ALA A 525 21.06 -3.38 2.97
N GLY A 526 19.83 -3.68 3.40
CA GLY A 526 19.14 -3.04 4.53
C GLY A 526 17.88 -2.31 4.07
N GLY A 527 16.79 -2.38 4.83
CA GLY A 527 15.50 -1.81 4.42
C GLY A 527 15.52 -0.28 4.37
N GLU A 528 16.12 0.34 5.39
CA GLU A 528 16.32 1.77 5.54
C GLU A 528 17.24 2.29 4.44
N THR A 529 18.38 1.60 4.22
CA THR A 529 19.31 1.92 3.14
C THR A 529 18.67 1.77 1.76
N SER A 530 17.89 0.72 1.53
CA SER A 530 17.14 0.51 0.29
C SER A 530 16.19 1.67 0.03
N GLY A 531 15.41 2.06 1.04
CA GLY A 531 14.53 3.22 0.92
C GLY A 531 15.27 4.53 0.64
N ALA A 532 16.41 4.76 1.31
CA ALA A 532 17.20 5.97 1.10
C ALA A 532 17.81 6.03 -0.31
N VAL A 533 18.38 4.92 -0.79
CA VAL A 533 18.98 4.81 -2.14
C VAL A 533 17.92 5.01 -3.22
N VAL A 534 16.76 4.35 -3.09
CA VAL A 534 15.62 4.50 -4.02
C VAL A 534 15.15 5.95 -4.10
N ARG A 535 14.95 6.62 -2.95
CA ARG A 535 14.60 8.05 -2.92
C ARG A 535 15.67 8.91 -3.58
N GLY A 536 16.94 8.65 -3.28
CA GLY A 536 18.07 9.38 -3.89
C GLY A 536 18.14 9.24 -5.40
N LEU A 537 17.71 8.09 -5.94
CA LEU A 537 17.66 7.81 -7.37
C LEU A 537 16.41 8.38 -8.06
N GLY A 538 15.44 8.90 -7.31
CA GLY A 538 14.21 9.48 -7.86
C GLY A 538 13.32 8.45 -8.57
N ILE A 539 13.31 7.21 -8.09
CA ILE A 539 12.51 6.12 -8.64
C ILE A 539 11.32 5.80 -7.73
N ALA A 540 10.14 5.65 -8.31
CA ALA A 540 8.93 5.25 -7.57
C ALA A 540 8.84 3.73 -7.35
N GLY A 541 9.53 2.94 -8.17
CA GLY A 541 9.41 1.48 -8.16
C GLY A 541 9.98 0.82 -9.41
N GLY A 542 9.66 -0.46 -9.61
CA GLY A 542 10.10 -1.23 -10.78
C GLY A 542 9.44 -2.59 -10.92
N ILE A 543 9.53 -3.18 -12.11
CA ILE A 543 9.08 -4.54 -12.40
C ILE A 543 10.03 -5.54 -11.74
N VAL A 544 9.48 -6.51 -11.04
CA VAL A 544 10.23 -7.58 -10.39
C VAL A 544 10.72 -8.56 -11.44
N GLY A 545 12.04 -8.68 -11.49
CA GLY A 545 12.81 -9.44 -12.45
C GLY A 545 13.21 -10.82 -11.95
N GLU A 546 14.41 -11.24 -12.35
CA GLU A 546 14.93 -12.54 -12.00
C GLU A 546 15.39 -12.62 -10.55
N ARG A 547 15.13 -13.78 -9.94
CA ARG A 547 15.57 -14.09 -8.58
C ARG A 547 17.07 -14.40 -8.58
N VAL A 548 17.79 -13.81 -7.63
CA VAL A 548 19.23 -14.04 -7.41
C VAL A 548 19.47 -15.00 -6.26
N ASP A 549 18.69 -14.87 -5.19
CA ASP A 549 18.61 -15.75 -4.02
C ASP A 549 17.16 -15.71 -3.47
N GLU A 550 16.82 -16.60 -2.53
CA GLU A 550 15.52 -16.57 -1.85
C GLU A 550 15.25 -15.20 -1.19
N GLY A 551 14.10 -14.59 -1.50
CA GLY A 551 13.73 -13.25 -1.02
C GLY A 551 14.54 -12.10 -1.63
N VAL A 552 15.33 -12.36 -2.68
CA VAL A 552 16.20 -11.37 -3.34
C VAL A 552 16.07 -11.47 -4.85
N ALA A 553 15.31 -10.56 -5.44
CA ALA A 553 15.09 -10.47 -6.89
C ALA A 553 15.47 -9.09 -7.44
N TRP A 554 15.86 -9.06 -8.71
CA TRP A 554 16.09 -7.81 -9.43
C TRP A 554 14.79 -7.00 -9.52
N LEU A 555 14.93 -5.67 -9.51
CA LEU A 555 13.89 -4.70 -9.78
C LEU A 555 14.34 -3.83 -10.94
N TYR A 556 13.46 -3.69 -11.93
CA TYR A 556 13.74 -2.92 -13.12
C TYR A 556 12.87 -1.66 -13.12
N ALA A 557 13.50 -0.54 -12.79
CA ALA A 557 12.84 0.76 -12.89
C ALA A 557 12.79 1.18 -14.36
N THR A 558 11.59 1.32 -14.89
CA THR A 558 11.33 1.74 -16.27
C THR A 558 11.29 3.26 -16.35
N GLY A 559 11.84 3.82 -17.43
CA GLY A 559 11.96 5.26 -17.63
C GLY A 559 13.02 5.62 -18.69
N PRO A 560 13.27 6.92 -18.94
CA PRO A 560 14.21 7.37 -19.98
C PRO A 560 15.65 6.88 -19.78
N ARG A 561 16.02 6.61 -18.52
CA ARG A 561 17.26 5.95 -18.15
C ARG A 561 16.92 4.72 -17.32
N PRO A 562 16.91 3.51 -17.92
CA PRO A 562 16.63 2.26 -17.22
C PRO A 562 17.60 2.03 -16.05
N LEU A 563 17.13 1.38 -15.01
CA LEU A 563 17.94 1.04 -13.84
C LEU A 563 17.63 -0.37 -13.34
N ALA A 564 18.66 -1.13 -12.98
CA ALA A 564 18.54 -2.40 -12.29
C ALA A 564 18.90 -2.24 -10.80
N LEU A 565 17.99 -2.65 -9.92
CA LEU A 565 18.20 -2.62 -8.47
C LEU A 565 18.09 -4.01 -7.91
N LEU A 566 18.97 -4.36 -6.97
CA LEU A 566 18.84 -5.55 -6.15
C LEU A 566 18.68 -5.09 -4.71
N LEU A 567 17.46 -5.06 -4.20
CA LEU A 567 17.17 -4.67 -2.83
C LEU A 567 17.09 -5.93 -1.97
N LYS A 568 17.89 -6.01 -0.91
CA LYS A 568 17.82 -7.11 0.04
C LYS A 568 17.66 -6.61 1.47
N SER A 569 16.94 -7.38 2.26
CA SER A 569 16.99 -7.24 3.70
C SER A 569 18.35 -7.68 4.26
N GLY A 570 18.65 -7.24 5.48
CA GLY A 570 19.91 -7.55 6.15
C GLY A 570 20.19 -9.04 6.17
N ASN A 571 19.21 -9.85 6.60
CA ASN A 571 19.42 -11.27 6.92
C ASN A 571 19.50 -12.20 5.69
N PHE A 572 19.17 -11.71 4.49
CA PHE A 572 19.06 -12.53 3.29
C PHE A 572 20.35 -12.58 2.46
N GLY A 573 20.42 -13.62 1.62
CA GLY A 573 21.45 -13.83 0.61
C GLY A 573 22.66 -14.62 1.11
N ALA A 574 23.27 -15.36 0.18
CA ALA A 574 24.52 -16.06 0.44
C ALA A 574 25.70 -15.08 0.68
N PRO A 575 26.81 -15.53 1.30
CA PRO A 575 27.98 -14.67 1.53
C PRO A 575 28.60 -14.07 0.27
N ASP A 576 28.42 -14.71 -0.90
CA ASP A 576 28.95 -14.24 -2.19
C ASP A 576 27.97 -13.37 -2.99
N LEU A 577 26.79 -13.05 -2.44
CA LEU A 577 25.71 -12.37 -3.15
C LEU A 577 26.16 -11.09 -3.85
N PHE A 578 26.90 -10.20 -3.16
CA PHE A 578 27.38 -8.95 -3.75
C PHE A 578 28.27 -9.21 -4.97
N VAL A 579 29.19 -10.17 -4.87
CA VAL A 579 30.08 -10.55 -5.97
C VAL A 579 29.27 -11.08 -7.16
N ARG A 580 28.32 -12.00 -6.90
CA ARG A 580 27.45 -12.57 -7.94
C ARG A 580 26.57 -11.52 -8.62
N ALA A 581 25.98 -10.61 -7.84
CA ALA A 581 25.06 -9.60 -8.35
C ALA A 581 25.75 -8.51 -9.18
N THR A 582 27.02 -8.22 -8.89
CA THR A 582 27.79 -7.22 -9.64
C THR A 582 28.60 -7.79 -10.80
N ASP A 583 28.68 -9.12 -10.93
CA ASP A 583 29.39 -9.76 -12.05
C ASP A 583 28.71 -9.42 -13.40
N PRO A 584 29.41 -8.73 -14.32
CA PRO A 584 28.85 -8.40 -15.63
C PRO A 584 28.59 -9.64 -16.51
N GLY A 585 29.30 -10.76 -16.30
CA GLY A 585 29.21 -11.97 -17.12
C GLY A 585 28.12 -12.97 -16.68
N ARG A 586 27.60 -12.85 -15.46
CA ARG A 586 26.58 -13.77 -14.89
C ARG A 586 25.18 -13.18 -14.76
N ALA A 587 25.02 -11.89 -14.99
CA ALA A 587 23.80 -11.16 -14.59
C ALA A 587 22.53 -11.50 -15.37
N TRP A 588 22.58 -12.34 -16.41
CA TRP A 588 21.45 -12.54 -17.33
C TRP A 588 21.31 -13.98 -17.80
N GLY A 589 20.76 -14.84 -16.94
CA GLY A 589 20.20 -16.14 -17.30
C GLY A 589 20.95 -16.85 -18.42
N ALA A 590 22.17 -17.31 -18.15
CA ALA A 590 22.72 -18.41 -18.94
C ALA A 590 21.83 -19.62 -18.64
N ARG A 591 20.98 -19.98 -19.62
CA ARG A 591 20.37 -21.31 -19.65
C ARG A 591 21.45 -22.37 -19.78
#